data_AF-A0A9D6IT13-F1
#
_entry.id   AF-A0A9D6IT13-F1
#
_cell.length_a   1.000
_cell.length_b   1.000
_cell.length_c   1.000
_cell.angle_alpha   90.00
_cell.angle_beta   90.00
_cell.angle_gamma   90.00
#
_symmetry.space_group_name_H-M   'P 1'
#
loop_
_entity.id
_entity.type
_entity.pdbx_description
1 polymer ?
#
loop_
_entity_poly.entity_id
_entity_poly.type
_entity_poly.pdbx_seq_one_letter_code
_entity_poly.pdbx_strand_id
1 'polypeptide(L)'
;MGTKATKFHISRTHDIIELWKQFHALYESALSGGKITPQDEQKFMDLKSEIARRFQSLAETTEMKGVADVRSLDVVSRVPALSKIPALSEMERGKIEADWNEGHIALNRVLGSLEAAKDRVRLGLAGPRTFSSFLFNRWMILIYLIVLVIAVYLFLFGSQGGEY
;
A
#
# COMPACT_ATOMS: atom_id res chain seq x y z
N MET A 1 1.09 19.98 1.49
CA MET A 1 0.12 19.36 0.56
C MET A 1 -0.12 17.86 0.78
N GLY A 2 0.83 17.07 1.30
CA GLY A 2 0.70 15.61 1.41
C GLY A 2 -0.38 15.05 2.36
N THR A 3 -0.79 15.75 3.42
CA THR A 3 -1.68 15.19 4.46
C THR A 3 -3.14 15.01 4.03
N LYS A 4 -3.64 15.83 3.09
CA LYS A 4 -5.02 15.70 2.58
C LYS A 4 -5.18 14.49 1.66
N ALA A 5 -4.22 14.28 0.75
CA ALA A 5 -4.20 13.13 -0.14
C ALA A 5 -4.13 11.81 0.64
N THR A 6 -3.22 11.69 1.61
CA THR A 6 -3.11 10.47 2.43
C THR A 6 -4.39 10.17 3.20
N LYS A 7 -5.05 11.18 3.79
CA LYS A 7 -6.35 10.99 4.47
C LYS A 7 -7.44 10.49 3.52
N PHE A 8 -7.46 11.02 2.29
CA PHE A 8 -8.40 10.58 1.27
C PHE A 8 -8.20 9.11 0.88
N HIS A 9 -6.95 8.68 0.66
CA HIS A 9 -6.66 7.28 0.36
C HIS A 9 -7.00 6.35 1.53
N ILE A 10 -6.70 6.74 2.78
CA ILE A 10 -7.09 5.98 3.98
C ILE A 10 -8.62 5.78 4.03
N SER A 11 -9.39 6.85 3.84
CA SER A 11 -10.85 6.78 3.85
C SER A 11 -11.37 5.84 2.75
N ARG A 12 -10.81 5.93 1.53
CA ARG A 12 -11.22 5.06 0.43
C ARG A 12 -10.90 3.59 0.67
N THR A 13 -9.73 3.29 1.22
CA THR A 13 -9.35 1.92 1.57
C THR A 13 -10.27 1.36 2.65
N HIS A 14 -10.62 2.17 3.66
CA HIS A 14 -11.59 1.79 4.68
C HIS A 14 -12.96 1.44 4.08
N ASP A 15 -13.48 2.30 3.20
CA ASP A 15 -14.77 2.04 2.55
C ASP A 15 -14.76 0.73 1.75
N ILE A 16 -13.67 0.43 1.05
CA ILE A 16 -13.52 -0.81 0.29
C ILE A 16 -13.53 -2.03 1.22
N ILE A 17 -12.83 -1.95 2.37
CA ILE A 17 -12.84 -3.02 3.38
C ILE A 17 -14.26 -3.26 3.90
N GLU A 18 -15.03 -2.21 4.16
CA GLU A 18 -16.41 -2.36 4.64
C GLU A 18 -17.33 -2.98 3.58
N LEU A 19 -17.17 -2.61 2.30
CA LEU A 19 -17.90 -3.26 1.21
C LEU A 19 -17.50 -4.74 1.06
N TRP A 20 -16.21 -5.06 1.22
CA TRP A 20 -15.70 -6.43 1.18
C TRP A 20 -16.26 -7.32 2.28
N LYS A 21 -16.45 -6.77 3.48
CA LYS A 21 -17.15 -7.45 4.60
C LYS A 21 -18.63 -7.65 4.32
N GLN A 22 -19.31 -6.64 3.77
CA GLN A 22 -20.73 -6.75 3.41
C GLN A 22 -20.97 -7.81 2.33
N PHE A 23 -20.08 -7.88 1.34
CA PHE A 23 -20.11 -8.93 0.32
C PHE A 23 -20.04 -10.32 0.97
N HIS A 24 -19.09 -10.53 1.90
CA HIS A 24 -18.94 -11.82 2.60
C HIS A 24 -20.13 -12.15 3.49
N ALA A 25 -20.69 -11.16 4.20
CA ALA A 25 -21.87 -11.37 5.02
C ALA A 25 -23.08 -11.87 4.21
N LEU A 26 -23.28 -11.34 3.00
CA LEU A 26 -24.32 -11.85 2.10
C LEU A 26 -23.97 -13.25 1.58
N TYR A 27 -22.71 -13.50 1.25
CA TYR A 27 -22.24 -14.82 0.82
C TYR A 27 -22.48 -15.90 1.89
N GLU A 28 -22.11 -15.64 3.14
CA GLU A 28 -22.34 -16.53 4.28
C GLU A 28 -23.83 -16.74 4.54
N SER A 29 -24.63 -15.67 4.47
CA SER A 29 -26.09 -15.78 4.62
C SER A 29 -26.74 -16.63 3.53
N ALA A 30 -26.18 -16.64 2.31
CA ALA A 30 -26.65 -17.49 1.23
C ALA A 30 -26.23 -18.95 1.46
N LEU A 31 -25.00 -19.18 1.95
CA LEU A 31 -24.52 -20.52 2.31
C LEU A 31 -25.30 -21.16 3.45
N SER A 32 -25.72 -20.38 4.44
CA SER A 32 -26.51 -20.87 5.57
C SER A 32 -27.93 -21.31 5.20
N GLY A 33 -28.31 -21.27 3.92
CA GLY A 33 -29.63 -21.70 3.44
C GLY A 33 -30.74 -20.69 3.73
N GLY A 34 -30.40 -19.41 3.95
CA GLY A 34 -31.38 -18.35 4.12
C GLY A 34 -32.25 -18.18 2.88
N LYS A 35 -33.49 -17.71 3.06
CA LYS A 35 -34.37 -17.37 1.93
C LYS A 35 -33.80 -16.13 1.21
N ILE A 36 -33.17 -16.36 0.06
CA ILE A 36 -32.62 -15.28 -0.77
C ILE A 36 -33.77 -14.52 -1.42
N THR A 37 -33.92 -13.24 -1.09
CA THR A 37 -34.93 -12.39 -1.72
C THR A 37 -34.37 -11.73 -2.98
N PRO A 38 -35.23 -11.28 -3.91
CA PRO A 38 -34.78 -10.48 -5.06
C PRO A 38 -34.02 -9.20 -4.66
N GLN A 39 -34.31 -8.65 -3.47
CA GLN A 39 -33.61 -7.48 -2.94
C GLN A 39 -32.19 -7.82 -2.51
N ASP A 40 -31.97 -8.99 -1.90
CA ASP A 40 -30.64 -9.46 -1.51
C ASP A 40 -29.77 -9.72 -2.74
N GLU A 41 -30.36 -10.31 -3.78
CA GLU A 41 -29.70 -10.55 -5.06
C GLU A 41 -29.27 -9.23 -5.72
N GLN A 42 -30.16 -8.24 -5.78
CA GLN A 42 -29.81 -6.91 -6.32
C GLN A 42 -28.71 -6.24 -5.50
N LYS A 43 -28.83 -6.27 -4.16
CA LYS A 43 -27.81 -5.71 -3.25
C LYS A 43 -26.46 -6.38 -3.45
N PHE A 44 -26.43 -7.69 -3.65
CA PHE A 44 -25.21 -8.44 -3.95
C PHE A 44 -24.58 -7.97 -5.26
N MET A 45 -25.38 -7.82 -6.33
CA MET A 45 -24.90 -7.34 -7.63
C MET A 45 -24.38 -5.90 -7.58
N ASP A 46 -25.05 -5.04 -6.83
CA ASP A 46 -24.63 -3.65 -6.61
C ASP A 46 -23.31 -3.60 -5.83
N LEU A 47 -23.17 -4.43 -4.78
CA LEU A 47 -21.93 -4.55 -4.01
C LEU A 47 -20.76 -5.00 -4.89
N LYS A 48 -20.95 -6.03 -5.72
CA LYS A 48 -19.93 -6.51 -6.65
C LYS A 48 -19.44 -5.38 -7.57
N SER A 49 -20.38 -4.66 -8.15
CA SER A 49 -20.09 -3.55 -9.08
C SER A 49 -19.37 -2.40 -8.37
N GLU A 50 -19.80 -2.07 -7.16
CA GLU A 50 -19.20 -1.00 -6.35
C GLU A 50 -17.79 -1.34 -5.91
N ILE A 51 -17.56 -2.57 -5.45
CA ILE A 51 -16.25 -3.09 -5.08
C ILE A 51 -15.31 -3.01 -6.28
N ALA A 52 -15.71 -3.54 -7.44
CA ALA A 52 -14.90 -3.52 -8.65
C ALA A 52 -14.50 -2.09 -9.06
N ARG A 53 -15.46 -1.16 -9.08
CA ARG A 53 -15.23 0.24 -9.41
C ARG A 53 -14.26 0.93 -8.45
N ARG A 54 -14.45 0.74 -7.13
CA ARG A 54 -13.60 1.38 -6.13
C ARG A 54 -12.19 0.81 -6.10
N PHE A 55 -12.04 -0.50 -6.29
CA PHE A 55 -10.73 -1.12 -6.41
C PHE A 55 -9.97 -0.64 -7.64
N GLN A 56 -10.63 -0.56 -8.80
CA GLN A 56 -10.01 -0.01 -10.00
C GLN A 56 -9.53 1.44 -9.77
N SER A 57 -10.40 2.28 -9.18
CA SER A 57 -10.02 3.65 -8.84
C SER A 57 -8.87 3.73 -7.83
N LEU A 58 -8.80 2.81 -6.85
CA LEU A 58 -7.71 2.76 -5.88
C LEU A 58 -6.40 2.32 -6.55
N ALA A 59 -6.44 1.32 -7.44
CA ALA A 59 -5.29 0.83 -8.17
C ALA A 59 -4.69 1.90 -9.10
N GLU A 60 -5.53 2.70 -9.76
CA GLU A 60 -5.09 3.81 -10.62
C GLU A 60 -4.47 4.97 -9.82
N THR A 61 -4.97 5.23 -8.62
CA THR A 61 -4.58 6.40 -7.82
C THR A 61 -3.42 6.15 -6.86
N THR A 62 -3.11 4.89 -6.57
CA THR A 62 -2.03 4.52 -5.67
C THR A 62 -0.90 3.93 -6.50
N GLU A 63 0.31 4.52 -6.48
CA GLU A 63 1.52 3.96 -7.13
C GLU A 63 1.94 2.57 -6.59
N MET A 64 1.12 1.96 -5.73
CA MET A 64 1.29 0.62 -5.22
C MET A 64 0.93 -0.41 -6.31
N LYS A 65 1.83 -0.57 -7.28
CA LYS A 65 1.83 -1.66 -8.27
C LYS A 65 1.78 -3.08 -7.65
N GLY A 66 1.95 -3.20 -6.33
CA GLY A 66 1.85 -4.47 -5.59
C GLY A 66 0.51 -4.76 -4.91
N VAL A 67 -0.44 -3.81 -4.88
CA VAL A 67 -1.81 -4.05 -4.35
C VAL A 67 -2.69 -4.72 -5.39
N ALA A 68 -2.37 -4.44 -6.66
CA ALA A 68 -2.93 -5.10 -7.83
C ALA A 68 -2.25 -6.45 -8.10
N ASP A 69 -2.03 -7.29 -7.08
CA ASP A 69 -2.08 -8.73 -7.37
C ASP A 69 -3.57 -9.07 -7.56
N VAL A 70 -4.03 -8.74 -8.76
CA VAL A 70 -5.42 -8.70 -9.25
C VAL A 70 -6.18 -10.01 -8.99
N ARG A 71 -5.47 -11.09 -8.66
CA ARG A 71 -6.03 -12.41 -8.34
C ARG A 71 -7.05 -12.39 -7.21
N SER A 72 -6.83 -11.62 -6.15
CA SER A 72 -7.74 -11.58 -5.01
C SER A 72 -9.09 -10.92 -5.31
N LEU A 73 -9.17 -10.11 -6.37
CA LEU A 73 -10.43 -9.52 -6.86
C LEU A 73 -11.25 -10.45 -7.76
N ASP A 74 -10.63 -11.54 -8.25
CA ASP A 74 -11.33 -12.51 -9.09
C ASP A 74 -12.47 -13.20 -8.33
N VAL A 75 -12.47 -13.15 -6.99
CA VAL A 75 -13.58 -13.66 -6.18
C VAL A 75 -14.91 -13.00 -6.50
N VAL A 76 -14.89 -11.69 -6.77
CA VAL A 76 -16.09 -10.93 -7.11
C VAL A 76 -16.60 -11.33 -8.48
N SER A 77 -15.74 -11.66 -9.44
CA SER A 77 -16.15 -12.15 -10.76
C SER A 77 -16.62 -13.61 -10.74
N ARG A 78 -16.06 -14.46 -9.88
CA ARG A 78 -16.34 -15.91 -9.83
C ARG A 78 -17.75 -16.27 -9.38
N VAL A 79 -18.38 -15.46 -8.52
CA VAL A 79 -19.74 -15.75 -8.03
C VAL A 79 -20.77 -15.01 -8.87
N PRO A 80 -21.48 -15.66 -9.81
CA PRO A 80 -22.34 -14.94 -10.76
C PRO A 80 -23.56 -14.30 -10.09
N ALA A 81 -24.16 -15.00 -9.12
CA ALA A 81 -25.40 -14.61 -8.44
C ALA A 81 -25.44 -15.19 -7.03
N LEU A 82 -26.09 -14.49 -6.11
CA LEU A 82 -26.25 -14.87 -4.70
C LEU A 82 -27.02 -16.20 -4.60
N SER A 83 -28.08 -16.35 -5.38
CA SER A 83 -28.91 -17.56 -5.49
C SER A 83 -28.17 -18.81 -5.98
N LYS A 84 -27.00 -18.66 -6.59
CA LYS A 84 -26.18 -19.79 -7.08
C LYS A 84 -25.18 -20.29 -6.05
N ILE A 85 -24.94 -19.54 -4.98
CA ILE A 85 -23.97 -19.88 -3.93
C ILE A 85 -24.24 -21.25 -3.28
N PRO A 86 -25.50 -21.62 -2.94
CA PRO A 86 -25.77 -22.93 -2.34
C PRO A 86 -25.42 -24.13 -3.24
N ALA A 87 -25.40 -23.91 -4.56
CA ALA A 87 -25.11 -24.94 -5.55
C ALA A 87 -23.61 -25.13 -5.83
N LEU A 88 -22.74 -24.30 -5.24
CA LEU A 88 -21.29 -24.40 -5.41
C LEU A 88 -20.75 -25.67 -4.75
N SER A 89 -19.75 -26.30 -5.38
CA SER A 89 -19.01 -27.39 -4.78
C SER A 89 -18.19 -26.93 -3.57
N GLU A 90 -17.84 -27.85 -2.67
CA GLU A 90 -17.00 -27.55 -1.51
C GLU A 90 -15.63 -26.97 -1.93
N MET A 91 -15.06 -27.47 -3.01
CA MET A 91 -13.82 -26.95 -3.59
C MET A 91 -13.98 -25.49 -4.07
N GLU A 92 -15.07 -25.16 -4.76
CA GLU A 92 -15.34 -23.79 -5.20
C GLU A 92 -15.56 -22.85 -4.02
N ARG A 93 -16.31 -23.29 -3.01
CA ARG A 93 -16.51 -22.52 -1.76
C ARG A 93 -15.20 -22.26 -1.04
N GLY A 94 -14.36 -23.29 -0.88
CA GLY A 94 -13.05 -23.16 -0.23
C GLY A 94 -12.13 -22.22 -1.00
N LYS A 95 -12.19 -22.22 -2.33
CA LYS A 95 -11.43 -21.28 -3.16
C LYS A 95 -11.93 -19.84 -2.98
N ILE A 96 -13.23 -19.62 -3.03
CA ILE A 96 -13.83 -18.28 -2.80
C ILE A 96 -13.44 -17.76 -1.43
N GLU A 97 -13.48 -18.60 -0.39
CA GLU A 97 -13.12 -18.19 0.96
C GLU A 97 -11.62 -17.83 1.08
N ALA A 98 -10.75 -18.63 0.47
CA ALA A 98 -9.32 -18.37 0.45
C ALA A 98 -8.99 -17.05 -0.28
N ASP A 99 -9.53 -16.87 -1.48
CA ASP A 99 -9.36 -15.66 -2.29
C ASP A 99 -9.94 -14.42 -1.55
N TRP A 100 -11.09 -14.56 -0.87
CA TRP A 100 -11.70 -13.50 -0.07
C TRP A 100 -10.79 -13.07 1.09
N ASN A 101 -10.28 -14.03 1.85
CA ASN A 101 -9.41 -13.77 2.99
C ASN A 101 -8.07 -13.15 2.54
N GLU A 102 -7.49 -13.64 1.44
CA GLU A 102 -6.28 -13.06 0.86
C GLU A 102 -6.50 -11.59 0.47
N GLY A 103 -7.61 -11.28 -0.20
CA GLY A 103 -8.00 -9.90 -0.54
C GLY A 103 -8.20 -9.02 0.69
N HIS A 104 -8.85 -9.56 1.74
CA HIS A 104 -9.04 -8.84 2.99
C HIS A 104 -7.70 -8.52 3.69
N ILE A 105 -6.77 -9.48 3.75
CA ILE A 105 -5.43 -9.27 4.30
C ILE A 105 -4.66 -8.22 3.50
N ALA A 106 -4.71 -8.29 2.16
CA ALA A 106 -4.04 -7.33 1.28
C ALA A 106 -4.56 -5.90 1.52
N LEU A 107 -5.87 -5.70 1.56
CA LEU A 107 -6.49 -4.41 1.86
C LEU A 107 -6.05 -3.84 3.22
N ASN A 108 -6.01 -4.67 4.26
CA ASN A 108 -5.60 -4.24 5.59
C ASN A 108 -4.10 -3.87 5.65
N ARG A 109 -3.24 -4.58 4.92
CA ARG A 109 -1.83 -4.20 4.77
C ARG A 109 -1.68 -2.82 4.12
N VAL A 110 -2.48 -2.54 3.08
CA VAL A 110 -2.52 -1.23 2.43
C VAL A 110 -2.94 -0.15 3.40
N LEU A 111 -4.05 -0.36 4.13
CA LEU A 111 -4.53 0.58 5.12
C LEU A 111 -3.45 0.90 6.17
N GLY A 112 -2.83 -0.13 6.76
CA GLY A 112 -1.76 0.05 7.74
C GLY A 112 -0.54 0.79 7.18
N SER A 113 -0.18 0.55 5.91
CA SER A 113 0.91 1.29 5.26
C SER A 113 0.59 2.77 5.06
N LEU A 114 -0.65 3.11 4.71
CA LEU A 114 -1.12 4.49 4.54
C LEU A 114 -1.20 5.22 5.88
N GLU A 115 -1.66 4.55 6.93
CA GLU A 115 -1.70 5.08 8.30
C GLU A 115 -0.29 5.33 8.84
N ALA A 116 0.61 4.37 8.67
CA ALA A 116 2.01 4.55 9.04
C ALA A 116 2.67 5.72 8.29
N ALA A 117 2.35 5.90 7.00
CA ALA A 117 2.83 7.03 6.21
C ALA A 117 2.28 8.37 6.75
N LYS A 118 0.98 8.42 7.10
CA LYS A 118 0.35 9.58 7.74
C LYS A 118 1.02 9.92 9.07
N ASP A 119 1.31 8.94 9.91
CA ASP A 119 1.93 9.14 11.21
C ASP A 119 3.37 9.61 11.10
N ARG A 120 4.15 9.07 10.15
CA ARG A 120 5.51 9.56 9.85
C ARG A 120 5.52 11.03 9.43
N VAL A 121 4.56 11.45 8.60
CA VAL A 121 4.40 12.86 8.20
C VAL A 121 3.98 13.72 9.40
N ARG A 122 3.07 13.22 10.25
CA ARG A 122 2.61 13.93 11.46
C ARG A 122 3.73 14.14 12.48
N LEU A 123 4.60 13.15 12.66
CA LEU A 123 5.71 13.19 13.61
C LEU A 123 6.93 13.95 13.09
N GLY A 124 6.88 14.53 11.88
CA GLY A 124 8.03 15.22 11.27
C GLY A 124 9.17 14.28 10.88
N LEU A 125 8.97 12.95 10.98
CA LEU A 125 9.92 11.91 10.59
C LEU A 125 9.99 11.71 9.06
N ALA A 126 9.19 12.45 8.31
CA ALA A 126 9.33 12.62 6.88
C ALA A 126 10.54 13.54 6.56
N GLY A 127 11.72 13.17 7.06
CA GLY A 127 12.98 13.78 6.64
C GLY A 127 13.20 13.52 5.15
N PRO A 128 13.88 14.43 4.43
CA PRO A 128 14.17 14.22 3.01
C PRO A 128 14.94 12.91 2.87
N ARG A 129 14.36 11.95 2.13
CA ARG A 129 14.92 10.61 1.88
C ARG A 129 16.31 10.63 1.21
N THR A 130 16.89 11.79 0.95
CA THR A 130 18.08 11.98 0.10
C THR A 130 18.92 13.22 0.43
N PHE A 131 18.96 13.75 1.67
CA PHE A 131 19.78 14.96 1.94
C PHE A 131 21.00 14.78 2.85
N SER A 132 21.04 13.75 3.72
CA SER A 132 22.19 13.56 4.61
C SER A 132 23.41 12.93 3.92
N SER A 133 23.24 12.21 2.80
CA SER A 133 24.35 11.63 2.03
C SER A 133 24.89 12.56 0.94
N PHE A 134 24.19 13.64 0.59
CA PHE A 134 24.54 14.49 -0.55
C PHE A 134 25.34 15.74 -0.17
N LEU A 135 25.08 16.35 0.99
CA LEU A 135 25.85 17.51 1.45
C LEU A 135 27.14 17.14 2.19
N PHE A 136 27.17 16.00 2.89
CA PHE A 136 28.35 15.62 3.67
C PHE A 136 29.52 15.17 2.79
N ASN A 137 29.25 14.60 1.60
CA ASN A 137 30.30 14.07 0.73
C ASN A 137 31.05 15.18 -0.03
N ARG A 138 30.39 16.26 -0.47
CA ARG A 138 31.06 17.35 -1.23
C ARG A 138 31.93 18.26 -0.35
N TRP A 139 31.48 18.58 0.87
CA TRP A 139 32.28 19.39 1.80
C TRP A 139 33.45 18.61 2.40
N MET A 140 33.28 17.30 2.68
CA MET A 140 34.39 16.45 3.12
C MET A 140 35.47 16.32 2.05
N ILE A 141 35.11 16.23 0.76
CA ILE A 141 36.10 16.25 -0.33
C ILE A 141 36.86 17.58 -0.37
N LEU A 142 36.18 18.72 -0.20
CA LEU A 142 36.84 20.02 -0.14
C LEU A 142 37.79 20.15 1.06
N ILE A 143 37.36 19.70 2.25
CA ILE A 143 38.20 19.67 3.45
C ILE A 143 39.42 18.76 3.22
N TYR A 144 39.22 17.57 2.63
CA TYR A 144 40.30 16.65 2.33
C TYR A 144 41.31 17.25 1.36
N LEU A 145 40.86 17.94 0.30
CA LEU A 145 41.74 18.62 -0.65
C LEU A 145 42.53 19.76 0.01
N ILE A 146 41.90 20.55 0.89
CA ILE A 146 42.58 21.63 1.62
C ILE A 146 43.66 21.04 2.54
N VAL A 147 43.33 19.99 3.30
CA VAL A 147 44.28 19.31 4.19
C VAL A 147 45.45 18.71 3.39
N LEU A 148 45.17 18.10 2.24
CA LEU A 148 46.19 17.54 1.35
C LEU A 148 47.15 18.62 0.83
N VAL A 149 46.63 19.77 0.38
CA VAL A 149 47.45 20.90 -0.10
C VAL A 149 48.31 21.46 1.02
N ILE A 150 47.76 21.61 2.24
CA ILE A 150 48.53 22.06 3.41
C ILE A 150 49.63 21.06 3.77
N ALA A 151 49.34 19.76 3.76
CA ALA A 151 50.33 18.73 4.05
C ALA A 151 51.48 18.73 3.02
N VAL A 152 51.17 18.88 1.73
CA VAL A 152 52.18 18.99 0.67
C VAL A 152 53.01 20.27 0.82
N TYR A 153 52.37 21.40 1.13
CA TYR A 153 53.07 22.66 1.37
C TYR A 153 54.04 22.55 2.56
N LEU A 154 53.57 22.01 3.69
CA LEU A 154 54.41 21.80 4.87
C LEU A 154 55.56 20.81 4.59
N PHE A 155 55.33 19.78 3.78
CA PHE A 155 56.38 18.84 3.40
C PHE A 155 57.46 19.50 2.52
N LEU A 156 57.05 20.28 1.52
CA LEU A 156 57.97 20.92 0.59
C LEU A 156 58.74 22.09 1.22
N PHE A 157 58.07 22.94 2.00
CA PHE A 157 58.67 24.15 2.56
C PHE A 157 59.15 23.97 4.00
N GLY A 158 58.56 23.06 4.78
CA GLY A 158 59.04 22.70 6.11
C GLY A 158 60.36 21.93 6.08
N SER A 159 60.66 21.22 4.99
CA SER A 159 61.95 20.56 4.78
C SER A 159 63.11 21.53 4.54
N GLN A 160 62.86 22.79 4.19
CA GLN A 160 63.92 23.77 3.90
C GLN A 160 64.32 24.63 5.12
N GLY A 161 63.64 24.50 6.26
CA GLY A 161 63.93 25.28 7.47
C GLY A 161 64.92 24.63 8.45
N GLY A 162 65.62 23.57 8.06
CA GLY A 162 66.43 22.73 8.96
C GLY A 162 67.93 23.05 9.06
N GLU A 163 68.43 24.11 8.41
CA GLU A 163 69.84 24.52 8.50
C GLU A 163 69.97 25.99 8.89
N TYR A 164 69.81 26.28 10.18
CA TYR A 164 70.42 27.43 10.85
C TYR A 164 70.76 27.07 12.29
#